data_AF-A0A921NYM9-F1
#
_entry.id   AF-A0A921NYM9-F1
#
_cell.length_a   1.000
_cell.length_b   1.000
_cell.length_c   1.000
_cell.angle_alpha   90.00
_cell.angle_beta   90.00
_cell.angle_gamma   90.00
#
_symmetry.space_group_name_H-M   'P 1'
#
loop_
_entity.id
_entity.type
_entity.pdbx_description
1 polymer ?
#
loop_
_entity_poly.entity_id
_entity_poly.type
_entity_poly.pdbx_seq_one_letter_code
_entity_poly.pdbx_strand_id
1 'polypeptide(L)'
;MAPNRRLPVPLGVPIAGLLWSLATLQARSSEIASLDMSLAEAAFPVTLGGIGLFLALWGGFTGVTWALCRAFGGRLSLLGTGALVSQAALPLWIAAPVAAFWLAGASTAAAPLAALAGLALYGWTLSGLLSTDLDWSLARAGAATASAIIFLVSFVFLTI
;
A
#
# COMPACT_ATOMS: atom_id res chain seq x y z
N MET A 1 14.17 30.50 8.44
CA MET A 1 15.06 29.33 8.24
C MET A 1 14.53 28.54 7.06
N ALA A 2 15.35 28.32 6.04
CA ALA A 2 14.94 27.68 4.79
C ALA A 2 14.40 26.25 5.06
N PRO A 3 13.25 25.85 4.50
CA PRO A 3 12.79 24.47 4.63
C PRO A 3 13.77 23.58 3.86
N ASN A 4 14.41 22.67 4.59
CA ASN A 4 15.21 21.58 4.04
C ASN A 4 14.44 20.93 2.89
N ARG A 5 14.95 21.07 1.67
CA ARG A 5 14.52 20.31 0.49
C ARG A 5 14.84 18.84 0.71
N ARG A 6 14.01 18.13 1.47
CA ARG A 6 14.00 16.67 1.47
C ARG A 6 13.29 16.25 0.18
N LEU A 7 14.06 15.88 -0.84
CA LEU A 7 13.61 14.93 -1.82
C LEU A 7 14.05 13.54 -1.34
N PRO A 8 13.12 12.72 -0.85
CA PRO A 8 13.22 11.30 -1.05
C PRO A 8 11.97 10.88 -1.81
N VAL A 9 12.12 10.43 -3.06
CA VAL A 9 11.10 9.63 -3.71
C VAL A 9 11.21 8.24 -3.10
N PRO A 10 10.33 7.79 -2.20
CA PRO A 10 10.45 6.45 -1.69
C PRO A 10 9.64 5.59 -2.64
N LEU A 11 10.32 4.72 -3.37
CA LEU A 11 9.71 3.65 -4.18
C LEU A 11 9.00 2.60 -3.29
N GLY A 12 8.59 2.95 -2.07
CA GLY A 12 8.10 2.02 -1.06
C GLY A 12 6.85 1.26 -1.52
N VAL A 13 5.86 1.94 -2.10
CA VAL A 13 4.66 1.25 -2.60
C VAL A 13 4.92 0.47 -3.89
N PRO A 14 5.72 0.96 -4.87
CA PRO A 14 6.19 0.13 -5.98
C PRO A 14 6.94 -1.14 -5.58
N ILE A 15 7.79 -1.09 -4.54
CA ILE A 15 8.49 -2.27 -4.00
C ILE A 15 7.48 -3.29 -3.46
N ALA A 16 6.44 -2.83 -2.75
CA ALA A 16 5.36 -3.73 -2.32
C ALA A 16 4.67 -4.42 -3.52
N GLY A 17 4.51 -3.72 -4.65
CA GLY A 17 4.00 -4.29 -5.90
C GLY A 17 4.91 -5.34 -6.53
N LEU A 18 6.24 -5.15 -6.47
CA LEU A 18 7.20 -6.18 -6.89
C LEU A 18 7.12 -7.42 -5.99
N LEU A 19 7.08 -7.23 -4.67
CA LEU A 19 7.00 -8.33 -3.71
C LEU A 19 5.67 -9.09 -3.82
N TRP A 20 4.57 -8.37 -4.04
CA TRP A 20 3.28 -8.95 -4.40
C TRP A 20 3.38 -9.82 -5.66
N SER A 21 4.04 -9.32 -6.71
CA SER A 21 4.17 -10.02 -7.99
C SER A 21 4.97 -11.32 -7.84
N LEU A 22 6.09 -11.28 -7.13
CA LEU A 22 6.92 -12.45 -6.85
C LEU A 22 6.15 -13.50 -6.04
N ALA A 23 5.44 -13.07 -4.99
CA ALA A 23 4.61 -13.97 -4.21
C ALA A 23 3.45 -14.55 -5.03
N THR A 24 2.83 -13.77 -5.91
CA THR A 24 1.77 -14.24 -6.82
C THR A 24 2.29 -15.31 -7.77
N LEU A 25 3.46 -15.08 -8.41
CA LEU A 25 4.11 -16.06 -9.28
C LEU A 25 4.39 -17.37 -8.56
N GLN A 26 4.91 -17.29 -7.34
CA GLN A 26 5.21 -18.48 -6.55
C GLN A 26 3.93 -19.21 -6.11
N ALA A 27 2.96 -18.47 -5.59
CA ALA A 27 1.71 -19.02 -5.05
C ALA A 27 0.82 -19.66 -6.12
N ARG A 28 0.88 -19.14 -7.36
CA ARG A 28 0.08 -19.60 -8.51
C ARG A 28 0.90 -20.48 -9.47
N SER A 29 2.06 -20.99 -9.04
CA SER A 29 2.98 -21.74 -9.91
C SER A 29 2.36 -22.99 -10.54
N SER A 30 1.49 -23.70 -9.81
CA SER A 30 0.73 -24.85 -10.34
C SER A 30 -0.29 -24.44 -11.41
N GLU A 31 -0.99 -23.31 -11.20
CA GLU A 31 -1.93 -22.77 -12.17
C GLU A 31 -1.21 -22.28 -13.44
N ILE A 32 -0.07 -21.62 -13.29
CA ILE A 32 0.77 -21.20 -14.42
C ILE A 32 1.23 -22.42 -15.23
N ALA A 33 1.68 -23.47 -14.55
CA ALA A 33 2.07 -24.72 -15.21
C ALA A 33 0.89 -25.39 -15.93
N SER A 34 -0.33 -25.27 -15.42
CA SER A 34 -1.54 -25.79 -16.07
C SER A 34 -1.94 -25.04 -17.34
N LEU A 35 -1.38 -23.85 -17.57
CA LEU A 35 -1.55 -23.06 -18.79
C LEU A 35 -0.46 -23.33 -19.84
N ASP A 36 0.33 -24.40 -19.66
CA ASP A 36 1.51 -24.72 -20.48
C ASP A 36 2.53 -23.56 -20.57
N MET A 37 2.55 -22.69 -19.57
CA MET A 37 3.46 -21.56 -19.47
C MET A 37 4.58 -21.82 -18.46
N SER A 38 5.79 -21.39 -18.79
CA SER A 38 6.89 -21.35 -17.83
C SER A 38 6.75 -20.16 -16.87
N LEU A 39 7.34 -20.27 -15.67
CA LEU A 39 7.40 -19.14 -14.72
C LEU A 39 8.11 -17.92 -15.31
N ALA A 40 9.08 -18.11 -16.20
CA ALA A 40 9.78 -17.02 -16.87
C ALA A 40 8.86 -16.24 -17.82
N GLU A 41 8.00 -16.93 -18.57
CA GLU A 41 7.01 -16.31 -19.46
C GLU A 41 5.91 -15.61 -18.66
N ALA A 42 5.48 -16.18 -17.53
CA ALA A 42 4.51 -15.57 -16.64
C ALA A 42 5.08 -14.36 -15.87
N ALA A 43 6.40 -14.28 -15.68
CA ALA A 43 7.03 -13.27 -14.83
C ALA A 43 6.71 -11.85 -15.27
N PHE A 44 6.80 -11.57 -16.57
CA PHE A 44 6.56 -10.23 -17.12
C PHE A 44 5.11 -9.76 -16.93
N PRO A 45 4.07 -10.48 -17.40
CA PRO A 45 2.68 -10.05 -17.23
C PRO A 45 2.25 -9.97 -15.76
N VAL A 46 2.68 -10.91 -14.91
CA VAL A 46 2.35 -10.87 -13.47
C VAL A 46 3.02 -9.68 -12.79
N THR A 47 4.28 -9.39 -13.11
CA THR A 47 4.98 -8.22 -12.57
C THR A 47 4.34 -6.92 -13.05
N LEU A 48 3.97 -6.82 -14.32
CA LEU A 48 3.29 -5.65 -14.86
C LEU A 48 1.94 -5.43 -14.17
N GLY A 49 1.16 -6.50 -13.97
CA GLY A 49 -0.10 -6.46 -13.24
C GLY A 49 0.07 -6.03 -11.78
N GLY A 50 1.02 -6.62 -11.06
CA GLY A 50 1.26 -6.30 -9.64
C GLY A 50 1.82 -4.88 -9.43
N ILE A 51 2.76 -4.42 -10.27
CA ILE A 51 3.21 -3.01 -10.24
C ILE A 51 2.04 -2.08 -10.58
N GLY A 52 1.27 -2.37 -11.63
CA GLY A 52 0.13 -1.56 -12.06
C GLY A 52 -0.91 -1.42 -10.94
N LEU A 53 -1.27 -2.52 -10.28
CA LEU A 53 -2.17 -2.55 -9.13
C LEU A 53 -1.65 -1.66 -8.00
N PHE A 54 -0.38 -1.82 -7.62
CA PHE A 54 0.19 -1.05 -6.51
C PHE A 54 0.40 0.42 -6.85
N LEU A 55 0.64 0.78 -8.11
CA LEU A 55 0.65 2.18 -8.56
C LEU A 55 -0.73 2.81 -8.50
N ALA A 56 -1.78 2.07 -8.90
CA ALA A 56 -3.16 2.54 -8.78
C ALA A 56 -3.57 2.73 -7.30
N LEU A 57 -3.24 1.75 -6.44
CA LEU A 57 -3.46 1.85 -4.99
C LEU A 57 -2.67 3.02 -4.41
N TRP A 58 -1.41 3.21 -4.79
CA TRP A 58 -0.59 4.33 -4.34
C TRP A 58 -1.20 5.69 -4.72
N GLY A 59 -1.60 5.85 -5.99
CA GLY A 59 -2.20 7.08 -6.49
C GLY A 59 -3.55 7.38 -5.82
N GLY A 60 -4.42 6.38 -5.72
CA GLY A 60 -5.70 6.49 -5.03
C GLY A 60 -5.53 6.82 -3.55
N PHE A 61 -4.66 6.09 -2.85
CA PHE A 61 -4.37 6.30 -1.43
C PHE A 61 -3.78 7.70 -1.17
N THR A 62 -2.87 8.15 -2.03
CA THR A 62 -2.32 9.51 -1.98
C THR A 62 -3.40 10.56 -2.16
N GLY A 63 -4.26 10.43 -3.17
CA GLY A 63 -5.33 11.39 -3.45
C GLY A 63 -6.36 11.47 -2.31
N VAL A 64 -6.80 10.32 -1.80
CA VAL A 64 -7.77 10.23 -0.70
C VAL A 64 -7.18 10.77 0.60
N THR A 65 -5.95 10.39 0.94
CA THR A 65 -5.25 10.90 2.14
C THR A 65 -5.09 12.41 2.04
N TRP A 66 -4.68 12.93 0.88
CA TRP A 66 -4.57 14.36 0.67
C TRP A 66 -5.90 15.09 0.86
N ALA A 67 -6.99 14.57 0.28
CA ALA A 67 -8.32 15.13 0.42
C ALA A 67 -8.79 15.15 1.88
N LEU A 68 -8.54 14.07 2.63
CA LEU A 68 -8.88 13.99 4.04
C LEU A 68 -8.00 14.91 4.89
N CYS A 69 -6.70 14.98 4.64
CA CYS A 69 -5.85 15.97 5.30
C CYS A 69 -6.41 17.39 5.10
N ARG A 70 -6.89 17.73 3.90
CA ARG A 70 -7.53 19.04 3.62
C ARG A 70 -8.86 19.21 4.35
N ALA A 71 -9.72 18.19 4.34
CA ALA A 71 -11.02 18.21 5.02
C ALA A 71 -10.87 18.39 6.54
N PHE A 72 -9.85 17.75 7.12
CA PHE A 72 -9.51 17.91 8.53
C PHE A 72 -8.78 19.22 8.83
N GLY A 73 -8.56 20.14 7.86
CA GLY A 73 -7.96 21.47 8.08
C GLY A 73 -6.43 21.54 7.89
N GLY A 74 -5.84 20.53 7.26
CA GLY A 74 -4.41 20.38 7.04
C GLY A 74 -3.96 21.01 5.74
N ARG A 75 -2.68 21.39 5.67
CA ARG A 75 -2.06 21.96 4.47
C ARG A 75 -0.82 21.15 4.11
N LEU A 76 -1.03 20.11 3.29
CA LEU A 76 0.03 19.33 2.67
C LEU A 76 -0.12 19.40 1.16
N SER A 77 1.00 19.51 0.43
CA SER A 77 0.97 19.37 -1.03
C SER A 77 0.66 17.91 -1.39
N LEU A 78 0.10 17.69 -2.59
CA LEU A 78 -0.17 16.33 -3.07
C LEU A 78 1.13 15.51 -3.13
N LEU A 79 2.22 16.12 -3.59
CA LEU A 79 3.55 15.50 -3.64
C LEU A 79 4.08 15.18 -2.23
N GLY A 80 3.89 16.08 -1.26
CA GLY A 80 4.25 15.84 0.14
C GLY A 80 3.46 14.66 0.72
N THR A 81 2.16 14.59 0.42
CA THR A 81 1.30 13.47 0.83
C THR A 81 1.81 12.15 0.24
N GLY A 82 2.13 12.12 -1.06
CA GLY A 82 2.67 10.94 -1.73
C GLY A 82 4.00 10.49 -1.13
N ALA A 83 4.86 11.44 -0.72
CA ALA A 83 6.11 11.13 -0.03
C ALA A 83 5.86 10.48 1.34
N LEU A 84 4.91 10.97 2.13
CA LEU A 84 4.57 10.38 3.44
C LEU A 84 3.94 8.98 3.28
N VAL A 85 3.01 8.82 2.34
CA VAL A 85 2.38 7.54 1.97
C VAL A 85 3.44 6.50 1.61
N SER A 86 4.43 6.89 0.83
CA SER A 86 5.54 6.02 0.44
C SER A 86 6.54 5.76 1.57
N GLN A 87 6.82 6.73 2.43
CA GLN A 87 7.69 6.53 3.60
C GLN A 87 7.08 5.56 4.61
N ALA A 88 5.75 5.56 4.75
CA ALA A 88 5.04 4.64 5.61
C ALA A 88 5.03 3.19 5.08
N ALA A 89 5.41 2.94 3.82
CA ALA A 89 5.13 1.68 3.12
C ALA A 89 5.92 0.44 3.58
N LEU A 90 6.92 0.58 4.47
CA LEU A 90 7.77 -0.54 4.90
C LEU A 90 6.96 -1.76 5.42
N PRO A 91 5.91 -1.62 6.26
CA PRO A 91 5.09 -2.74 6.69
C PRO A 91 4.38 -3.45 5.52
N LEU A 92 4.08 -2.72 4.44
CA LEU A 92 3.44 -3.29 3.25
C LEU A 92 4.37 -4.22 2.47
N TRP A 93 5.69 -4.10 2.62
CA TRP A 93 6.64 -5.01 1.96
C TRP A 93 6.49 -6.44 2.44
N ILE A 94 6.06 -6.63 3.67
CA ILE A 94 5.78 -7.95 4.25
C ILE A 94 4.30 -8.30 4.06
N ALA A 95 3.40 -7.33 4.26
CA ALA A 95 1.96 -7.57 4.15
C ALA A 95 1.53 -7.98 2.74
N ALA A 96 2.10 -7.35 1.71
CA ALA A 96 1.76 -7.62 0.31
C ALA A 96 2.01 -9.08 -0.11
N PRO A 97 3.21 -9.67 0.06
CA PRO A 97 3.43 -11.07 -0.29
C PRO A 97 2.57 -12.02 0.56
N VAL A 98 2.38 -11.74 1.86
CA VAL A 98 1.51 -12.54 2.73
C VAL A 98 0.06 -12.54 2.22
N ALA A 99 -0.45 -11.38 1.81
CA ALA A 99 -1.77 -11.24 1.23
C ALA A 99 -1.88 -11.98 -0.12
N ALA A 100 -0.85 -11.93 -0.97
CA ALA A 100 -0.82 -12.67 -2.23
C ALA A 100 -0.91 -14.18 -2.02
N PHE A 101 -0.13 -14.74 -1.08
CA PHE A 101 -0.21 -16.17 -0.74
C PHE A 101 -1.58 -16.55 -0.17
N TRP A 102 -2.15 -15.71 0.69
CA TRP A 102 -3.47 -15.95 1.26
C TRP A 102 -4.57 -15.96 0.20
N LEU A 103 -4.60 -14.95 -0.66
CA LEU A 103 -5.58 -14.84 -1.74
C LEU A 103 -5.43 -15.91 -2.83
N ALA A 104 -4.25 -16.53 -2.92
CA ALA A 104 -4.00 -17.70 -3.74
C ALA A 104 -4.40 -19.03 -3.08
N GLY A 105 -4.87 -19.02 -1.83
CA GLY A 105 -5.20 -20.25 -1.09
C GLY A 105 -3.98 -21.06 -0.66
N ALA A 106 -2.77 -20.47 -0.73
CA ALA A 106 -1.50 -21.13 -0.51
C ALA A 106 -0.90 -20.88 0.90
N SER A 107 -1.72 -20.44 1.87
CA SER A 107 -1.24 -20.00 3.18
C SER A 107 -1.94 -20.66 4.37
N THR A 108 -1.35 -20.51 5.57
CA THR A 108 -1.95 -20.93 6.84
C THR A 108 -3.06 -19.98 7.29
N ALA A 109 -3.85 -20.40 8.29
CA ALA A 109 -4.92 -19.61 8.89
C ALA A 109 -4.46 -18.26 9.51
N ALA A 110 -3.15 -18.09 9.77
CA ALA A 110 -2.59 -16.86 10.34
C ALA A 110 -2.26 -15.77 9.30
N ALA A 111 -2.20 -16.10 8.02
CA ALA A 111 -1.88 -15.15 6.95
C ALA A 111 -2.81 -13.93 6.85
N PRO A 112 -4.16 -14.05 6.96
CA PRO A 112 -5.03 -12.87 6.97
C PRO A 112 -4.72 -11.94 8.15
N LEU A 113 -4.43 -12.49 9.34
CA LEU A 113 -4.07 -11.70 10.52
C LEU A 113 -2.76 -10.94 10.30
N ALA A 114 -1.75 -11.59 9.70
CA ALA A 114 -0.47 -10.95 9.41
C ALA A 114 -0.59 -9.85 8.34
N ALA A 115 -1.41 -10.06 7.31
CA ALA A 115 -1.70 -9.03 6.30
C ALA A 115 -2.41 -7.81 6.91
N LEU A 116 -3.42 -8.05 7.76
CA LEU A 116 -4.15 -7.00 8.48
C LEU A 116 -3.25 -6.26 9.48
N ALA A 117 -2.38 -6.97 10.19
CA ALA A 117 -1.41 -6.37 11.10
C ALA A 117 -0.43 -5.46 10.34
N GLY A 118 0.04 -5.88 9.16
CA GLY A 118 0.87 -5.04 8.30
C GLY A 118 0.16 -3.79 7.80
N LEU A 119 -1.12 -3.88 7.44
CA LEU A 119 -1.95 -2.72 7.09
C LEU A 119 -2.17 -1.78 8.28
N ALA A 120 -2.41 -2.33 9.48
CA ALA A 120 -2.57 -1.54 10.70
C ALA A 120 -1.27 -0.81 11.07
N LEU A 121 -0.12 -1.48 10.97
CA LEU A 121 1.20 -0.87 11.17
C LEU A 121 1.47 0.22 10.14
N TYR A 122 1.13 -0.01 8.87
CA TYR A 122 1.19 1.01 7.83
C TYR A 122 0.37 2.27 8.20
N GLY A 123 -0.89 2.07 8.60
CA GLY A 123 -1.77 3.16 9.02
C GLY A 123 -1.26 3.90 10.26
N TRP A 124 -0.69 3.17 11.22
CA TRP A 124 -0.05 3.75 12.41
C TRP A 124 1.15 4.62 12.04
N THR A 125 2.07 4.08 11.22
CA THR A 125 3.26 4.80 10.75
C THR A 125 2.87 6.07 10.00
N LEU A 126 1.89 5.98 9.08
CA LEU A 126 1.41 7.15 8.35
C LEU A 126 0.79 8.20 9.27
N SER A 127 0.02 7.78 10.27
CA SER A 127 -0.58 8.70 11.24
C SER A 127 0.49 9.42 12.07
N GLY A 128 1.57 8.73 12.44
CA GLY A 128 2.72 9.36 13.12
C GLY A 128 3.45 10.37 12.22
N LEU A 129 3.64 10.04 10.94
CA LEU A 129 4.23 10.96 9.97
C LEU A 129 3.36 12.20 9.75
N LEU A 130 2.06 12.02 9.54
CA LEU A 130 1.11 13.12 9.37
C LEU A 130 0.99 14.00 10.62
N SER A 131 1.00 13.38 11.81
CA SER A 131 1.00 14.09 13.09
C SER A 131 2.20 15.03 13.19
N THR A 132 3.39 14.55 12.79
CA THR A 132 4.62 15.33 12.81
C THR A 132 4.61 16.44 11.75
N ASP A 133 4.26 16.12 10.50
CA ASP A 133 4.33 17.07 9.37
C ASP A 133 3.26 18.16 9.44
N LEU A 134 2.10 17.89 10.05
CA LEU A 134 0.98 18.81 10.14
C LEU A 134 0.82 19.45 11.53
N ASP A 135 1.69 19.14 12.48
CA ASP A 135 1.60 19.55 13.90
C ASP A 135 0.22 19.21 14.50
N TRP A 136 -0.23 17.98 14.24
CA TRP A 136 -1.52 17.46 14.69
C TRP A 136 -1.36 16.51 15.87
N SER A 137 -2.39 16.43 16.71
CA SER A 137 -2.51 15.32 17.64
C SER A 137 -2.59 13.99 16.88
N LEU A 138 -2.01 12.94 17.45
CA LEU A 138 -2.04 11.60 16.85
C LEU A 138 -3.47 11.11 16.60
N ALA A 139 -4.42 11.50 17.47
CA ALA A 139 -5.83 11.18 17.29
C ALA A 139 -6.43 11.78 16.01
N ARG A 140 -6.11 13.05 15.71
CA ARG A 140 -6.59 13.72 14.47
C ARG A 140 -5.95 13.12 13.23
N ALA A 141 -4.64 12.87 13.27
CA ALA A 141 -3.94 12.20 12.18
C ALA A 141 -4.46 10.77 11.96
N GLY A 142 -4.69 10.03 13.05
CA GLY A 142 -5.28 8.69 13.03
C GLY A 142 -6.67 8.68 12.41
N ALA A 143 -7.53 9.64 12.74
CA ALA A 143 -8.86 9.76 12.15
C ALA A 143 -8.81 10.00 10.63
N ALA A 144 -7.90 10.88 10.17
CA ALA A 144 -7.70 11.12 8.73
C ALA A 144 -7.19 9.86 8.01
N THR A 145 -6.18 9.19 8.57
CA THR A 145 -5.63 7.95 8.00
C THR A 145 -6.66 6.82 7.96
N ALA A 146 -7.38 6.59 9.06
CA ALA A 146 -8.41 5.56 9.14
C ALA A 146 -9.54 5.82 8.13
N SER A 147 -9.97 7.07 8.00
CA SER A 147 -10.96 7.46 6.99
C SER A 147 -10.47 7.18 5.56
N ALA A 148 -9.17 7.36 5.29
CA ALA A 148 -8.59 7.10 3.98
C ALA A 148 -8.60 5.60 3.66
N ILE A 149 -8.18 4.78 4.64
CA ILE A 149 -8.20 3.32 4.53
C ILE A 149 -9.62 2.82 4.32
N ILE A 150 -10.58 3.26 5.15
CA ILE A 150 -11.99 2.84 5.07
C ILE A 150 -12.59 3.22 3.72
N PHE A 151 -12.33 4.42 3.22
CA PHE A 151 -12.83 4.87 1.92
C PHE A 151 -12.35 3.96 0.79
N LEU A 152 -11.06 3.61 0.76
CA LEU A 152 -10.50 2.75 -0.28
C LEU A 152 -11.00 1.32 -0.20
N VAL A 153 -11.10 0.76 1.01
CA VAL A 153 -11.69 -0.56 1.21
C VAL A 153 -13.15 -0.57 0.73
N SER A 154 -13.93 0.46 1.07
CA SER A 154 -15.33 0.58 0.65
C SER A 154 -15.48 0.72 -0.87
N PHE A 155 -14.59 1.47 -1.51
CA PHE A 155 -14.60 1.63 -2.96
C PHE A 155 -14.35 0.29 -3.68
N VAL A 156 -13.42 -0.53 -3.17
CA VAL A 156 -13.19 -1.87 -3.70
C VAL A 156 -14.43 -2.76 -3.56
N PHE A 157 -15.13 -2.71 -2.43
CA PHE A 157 -16.38 -3.47 -2.23
C PHE A 157 -17.52 -3.03 -3.16
N LEU A 158 -17.60 -1.75 -3.52
CA LEU A 158 -18.63 -1.25 -4.44
C LEU A 158 -18.37 -1.61 -5.91
N THR A 159 -17.17 -2.05 -6.24
CA THR A 159 -16.76 -2.41 -7.60
C THR A 159 -16.84 -3.92 -7.89
N ILE A 160 -17.27 -4.72 -6.91
CA ILE A 160 -17.49 -6.18 -6.97
C ILE A 160 -18.99 -6.44 -6.90
#